data_AF-A0A2W0BCL0-F1
#
_entry.id   AF-A0A2W0BCL0-F1
#
_cell.length_a   1.000
_cell.length_b   1.000
_cell.length_c   1.000
_cell.angle_alpha   90.00
_cell.angle_beta   90.00
_cell.angle_gamma   90.00
#
_symmetry.space_group_name_H-M   'P 1'
#
loop_
_entity.id
_entity.type
_entity.pdbx_description
1 polymer ?
#
loop_
_entity_poly.entity_id
_entity_poly.type
_entity_poly.pdbx_seq_one_letter_code
_entity_poly.pdbx_strand_id
1 'polypeptide(L)'
;MSQHSKENCHLSLAFFSRLICCRFVIHASSLKILLAFTLFFSATLPLAGQTPNTAFLSCWEGKDRSNFQSRRAKTPTAKSSGGFAYAEAIAEATKDMGEAQFCKNKVQLFYSKDGSDYKVVYEKAGLEDQGVGIRVLGWSHTGSQLLVEVGVWGYDRDADVVKSALALDSTTRQVHELPLADAFERVLGKDCEYDSSIVGWSSDDSVLVRVAKTPATTRYNQTFCVDKPTVYAFNLQSGNLQRSAP
;
A
#
# COMPACT_ATOMS: atom_id res chain seq x y z
N MET A 1 48.05 1.13 -20.01
CA MET A 1 49.24 1.78 -19.42
C MET A 1 48.83 3.15 -18.90
N SER A 2 49.40 3.58 -17.75
CA SER A 2 49.04 4.73 -16.89
C SER A 2 47.85 4.43 -15.97
N GLN A 3 47.96 4.06 -14.68
CA GLN A 3 48.92 4.29 -13.58
C GLN A 3 48.91 5.69 -12.94
N HIS A 4 48.86 5.67 -11.60
CA HIS A 4 48.99 6.75 -10.59
C HIS A 4 47.77 7.63 -10.28
N SER A 5 47.44 8.00 -9.03
CA SER A 5 48.17 7.91 -7.75
C SER A 5 47.21 7.91 -6.54
N LYS A 6 47.64 7.27 -5.44
CA LYS A 6 47.09 7.40 -4.08
C LYS A 6 47.81 8.56 -3.38
N GLU A 7 47.11 9.34 -2.57
CA GLU A 7 47.73 10.07 -1.44
C GLU A 7 46.85 9.96 -0.19
N ASN A 8 47.46 9.44 0.87
CA ASN A 8 47.02 9.50 2.26
C ASN A 8 47.56 10.81 2.86
N CYS A 9 46.78 11.48 3.71
CA CYS A 9 47.32 12.42 4.69
C CYS A 9 46.68 12.18 6.06
N HIS A 10 47.49 11.65 6.98
CA HIS A 10 47.29 11.63 8.42
C HIS A 10 47.99 12.87 9.00
N LEU A 11 47.34 13.67 9.84
CA LEU A 11 47.97 14.52 10.87
C LEU A 11 46.83 15.01 11.81
N SER A 12 46.70 14.58 13.07
CA SER A 12 47.53 14.77 14.28
C SER A 12 47.14 16.01 15.11
N LEU A 13 46.62 15.71 16.31
CA LEU A 13 46.85 16.32 17.63
C LEU A 13 46.53 17.81 17.94
N ALA A 14 45.68 17.95 18.98
CA ALA A 14 45.96 18.62 20.27
C ALA A 14 45.51 20.08 20.55
N PHE A 15 44.65 20.16 21.58
CA PHE A 15 44.76 20.98 22.81
C PHE A 15 44.41 22.48 22.88
N PHE A 16 43.83 22.80 24.06
CA PHE A 16 43.71 24.07 24.79
C PHE A 16 42.64 25.10 24.39
N SER A 17 41.65 25.28 25.30
CA SER A 17 41.62 26.37 26.30
C SER A 17 40.26 27.08 26.46
N ARG A 18 39.78 27.01 27.71
CA ARG A 18 39.24 28.10 28.55
C ARG A 18 38.00 28.89 28.09
N LEU A 19 36.94 28.70 28.88
CA LEU A 19 36.18 29.72 29.62
C LEU A 19 35.98 31.08 28.93
N ILE A 20 34.74 31.34 28.47
CA ILE A 20 34.09 32.64 28.71
C ILE A 20 32.67 32.39 29.19
N CYS A 21 32.48 32.67 30.47
CA CYS A 21 31.21 32.80 31.15
C CYS A 21 30.60 34.15 30.74
N CYS A 22 29.62 34.16 29.85
CA CYS A 22 28.81 35.36 29.58
C CYS A 22 27.40 35.16 30.14
N ARG A 23 27.20 35.71 31.34
CA ARG A 23 25.87 35.98 31.90
C ARG A 23 25.19 37.03 31.04
N PHE A 24 24.24 36.64 30.20
CA PHE A 24 23.28 37.57 29.63
C PHE A 24 22.05 37.65 30.56
N VAL A 25 22.00 38.72 31.33
CA VAL A 25 20.77 39.19 32.01
C VAL A 25 19.99 39.99 30.96
N ILE A 26 18.96 39.38 30.36
CA ILE A 26 18.02 40.12 29.51
C ILE A 26 16.76 40.38 30.33
N HIS A 27 16.46 41.66 30.46
CA HIS A 27 15.32 42.24 31.15
C HIS A 27 13.99 41.69 30.63
N ALA A 28 13.10 41.40 31.59
CA ALA A 28 11.70 41.17 31.39
C ALA A 28 11.01 42.44 30.86
N SER A 29 10.65 42.42 29.57
CA SER A 29 9.66 43.33 29.00
C SER A 29 8.49 42.46 28.51
N SER A 30 7.45 42.45 29.33
CA SER A 30 6.19 41.75 29.12
C SER A 30 5.45 42.27 27.89
N LEU A 31 5.69 41.64 26.74
CA LEU A 31 4.87 41.79 25.54
C LEU A 31 3.95 40.57 25.44
N LYS A 32 2.72 40.72 25.94
CA LYS A 32 1.65 39.72 25.80
C LYS A 32 1.18 39.71 24.34
N ILE A 33 1.90 38.98 23.47
CA ILE A 33 1.42 38.66 22.13
C ILE A 33 0.31 37.62 22.32
N LEU A 34 -0.93 38.10 22.24
CA LEU A 34 -2.13 37.26 22.16
C LEU A 34 -2.13 36.62 20.76
N LEU A 35 -1.35 35.54 20.60
CA LEU A 35 -1.44 34.66 19.44
C LEU A 35 -2.79 33.97 19.50
N ALA A 36 -3.78 34.57 18.84
CA ALA A 36 -5.02 33.92 18.48
C ALA A 36 -4.67 32.76 17.54
N PHE A 37 -4.41 31.59 18.13
CA PHE A 37 -4.34 30.32 17.40
C PHE A 37 -5.74 30.07 16.83
N THR A 38 -5.98 30.57 15.62
CA THR A 38 -7.07 30.10 14.78
C THR A 38 -6.73 28.65 14.43
N LEU A 39 -7.19 27.74 15.27
CA LEU A 39 -7.23 26.32 14.98
C LEU A 39 -8.03 26.15 13.69
N PHE A 40 -7.34 25.87 12.60
CA PHE A 40 -7.94 25.42 11.35
C PHE A 40 -8.57 24.05 11.61
N PHE A 41 -9.82 24.05 12.10
CA PHE A 41 -10.61 22.84 12.28
C PHE A 41 -11.04 22.34 10.90
N SER A 42 -10.26 21.40 10.35
CA SER A 42 -10.76 20.56 9.26
C SER A 42 -11.87 19.67 9.83
N ALA A 43 -13.08 19.80 9.33
CA ALA A 43 -14.21 18.98 9.76
C ALA A 43 -14.17 17.63 9.03
N THR A 44 -13.83 16.57 9.74
CA THR A 44 -13.91 15.19 9.22
C THR A 44 -15.39 14.78 9.16
N LEU A 45 -15.87 14.36 7.99
CA LEU A 45 -17.26 13.90 7.84
C LEU A 45 -17.46 12.55 8.55
N PRO A 46 -18.60 12.34 9.24
CA PRO A 46 -18.90 11.09 9.93
C PRO A 46 -18.89 9.90 8.95
N LEU A 47 -18.48 8.74 9.44
CA LEU A 47 -18.42 7.50 8.67
C LEU A 47 -19.83 6.97 8.40
N ALA A 48 -20.34 7.17 7.19
CA ALA A 48 -21.78 7.03 6.91
C ALA A 48 -22.18 5.69 6.24
N GLY A 49 -21.25 4.77 5.97
CA GLY A 49 -21.62 3.49 5.36
C GLY A 49 -20.57 2.40 5.45
N GLN A 50 -21.03 1.20 5.82
CA GLN A 50 -20.30 -0.06 5.61
C GLN A 50 -20.70 -0.61 4.24
N THR A 51 -19.77 -0.72 3.31
CA THR A 51 -19.99 -1.48 2.06
C THR A 51 -19.41 -2.89 2.19
N PRO A 52 -20.09 -3.93 1.67
CA PRO A 52 -19.55 -5.28 1.65
C PRO A 52 -18.37 -5.42 0.67
N ASN A 53 -18.23 -4.49 -0.28
CA ASN A 53 -17.16 -4.55 -1.28
C ASN A 53 -15.91 -3.83 -0.78
N THR A 54 -14.94 -4.59 -0.29
CA THR A 54 -13.63 -4.07 0.11
C THR A 54 -12.66 -3.92 -1.06
N ALA A 55 -12.98 -4.45 -2.24
CA ALA A 55 -12.11 -4.41 -3.40
C ALA A 55 -12.16 -3.07 -4.12
N PHE A 56 -13.21 -2.27 -3.92
CA PHE A 56 -13.36 -0.97 -4.55
C PHE A 56 -14.00 0.05 -3.61
N LEU A 57 -13.18 0.86 -2.93
CA LEU A 57 -13.65 1.94 -2.05
C LEU A 57 -13.12 3.31 -2.49
N SER A 58 -14.01 4.32 -2.42
CA SER A 58 -13.68 5.74 -2.60
C SER A 58 -14.67 6.62 -1.83
N CYS A 59 -14.40 7.92 -1.69
CA CYS A 59 -15.35 8.84 -1.06
C CYS A 59 -16.57 9.17 -1.94
N TRP A 60 -16.48 8.90 -3.25
CA TRP A 60 -17.54 9.12 -4.23
C TRP A 60 -18.30 7.82 -4.51
N GLU A 61 -19.57 7.92 -4.89
CA GLU A 61 -20.40 6.78 -5.27
C GLU A 61 -21.03 6.93 -6.63
N GLY A 62 -20.84 5.88 -7.44
CA GLY A 62 -21.30 5.87 -8.81
C GLY A 62 -20.69 7.01 -9.61
N LYS A 63 -21.45 7.51 -10.58
CA LYS A 63 -21.06 8.63 -11.43
C LYS A 63 -21.44 9.99 -10.85
N ASP A 64 -22.21 9.99 -9.75
CA ASP A 64 -22.71 11.21 -9.13
C ASP A 64 -21.72 11.71 -8.07
N ARG A 65 -21.05 12.81 -8.40
CA ARG A 65 -20.08 13.44 -7.49
C ARG A 65 -20.74 14.17 -6.32
N SER A 66 -22.06 14.30 -6.29
CA SER A 66 -22.79 14.97 -5.20
C SER A 66 -22.73 14.17 -3.88
N ASN A 67 -22.57 12.84 -3.95
CA ASN A 67 -22.53 11.96 -2.78
C ASN A 67 -21.09 11.72 -2.27
N PHE A 68 -20.48 12.80 -1.77
CA PHE A 68 -19.12 12.80 -1.21
C PHE A 68 -19.12 12.60 0.31
N GLN A 69 -18.67 11.43 0.77
CA GLN A 69 -18.71 11.04 2.18
C GLN A 69 -17.62 10.04 2.57
N SER A 70 -17.27 10.00 3.86
CA SER A 70 -16.33 9.01 4.40
C SER A 70 -16.96 7.61 4.38
N ARG A 71 -16.18 6.61 4.00
CA ARG A 71 -16.62 5.20 3.89
C ARG A 71 -15.59 4.24 4.48
N ARG A 72 -16.07 3.07 4.90
CA ARG A 72 -15.22 1.98 5.37
C ARG A 72 -15.81 0.66 4.92
N ALA A 73 -14.95 -0.25 4.51
CA ALA A 73 -15.31 -1.61 4.17
C ALA A 73 -14.41 -2.55 4.97
N LYS A 74 -14.96 -3.67 5.44
CA LYS A 74 -14.24 -4.68 6.21
C LYS A 74 -14.43 -6.06 5.57
N THR A 75 -13.35 -6.82 5.42
CA THR A 75 -13.44 -8.19 4.88
C THR A 75 -14.02 -9.13 5.93
N PRO A 76 -14.57 -10.29 5.52
CA PRO A 76 -14.72 -11.41 6.43
C PRO A 76 -13.39 -11.76 7.11
N THR A 77 -13.46 -12.27 8.33
CA THR A 77 -12.28 -12.75 9.06
C THR A 77 -11.86 -14.12 8.51
N ALA A 78 -10.66 -14.20 7.95
CA ALA A 78 -10.01 -15.45 7.58
C ALA A 78 -9.40 -16.11 8.83
N LYS A 79 -9.57 -17.43 8.96
CA LYS A 79 -9.15 -18.21 10.14
C LYS A 79 -8.30 -19.41 9.71
N SER A 80 -7.25 -19.71 10.46
CA SER A 80 -6.43 -20.92 10.33
C SER A 80 -5.73 -21.26 11.65
N SER A 81 -4.91 -22.32 11.65
CA SER A 81 -3.91 -22.59 12.68
C SER A 81 -2.89 -21.46 12.86
N GLY A 82 -2.65 -20.67 11.81
CA GLY A 82 -1.79 -19.49 11.83
C GLY A 82 -2.39 -18.33 12.61
N GLY A 83 -3.72 -18.18 12.64
CA GLY A 83 -4.41 -17.15 13.41
C GLY A 83 -5.68 -16.63 12.74
N PHE A 84 -6.04 -15.40 13.09
CA PHE A 84 -7.21 -14.67 12.60
C PHE A 84 -6.76 -13.40 11.90
N ALA A 85 -7.30 -13.13 10.72
CA ALA A 85 -6.98 -11.92 9.99
C ALA A 85 -8.20 -11.34 9.28
N TYR A 86 -8.25 -10.03 9.16
CA TYR A 86 -9.20 -9.33 8.30
C TYR A 86 -8.54 -8.04 7.79
N ALA A 87 -9.10 -7.47 6.73
CA ALA A 87 -8.63 -6.21 6.19
C ALA A 87 -9.73 -5.15 6.20
N GLU A 88 -9.33 -3.89 6.24
CA GLU A 88 -10.20 -2.74 6.04
C GLU A 88 -9.70 -1.87 4.90
N ALA A 89 -10.63 -1.39 4.08
CA ALA A 89 -10.43 -0.24 3.20
C ALA A 89 -11.15 0.95 3.85
N ILE A 90 -10.52 2.11 3.87
CA ILE A 90 -11.03 3.32 4.52
C ILE A 90 -10.86 4.47 3.54
N ALA A 91 -11.94 5.19 3.29
CA ALA A 91 -11.99 6.41 2.49
C ALA A 91 -12.44 7.56 3.40
N GLU A 92 -11.55 8.51 3.67
CA GLU A 92 -11.82 9.64 4.56
C GLU A 92 -12.08 10.90 3.72
N ALA A 93 -13.32 11.38 3.77
CA ALA A 93 -13.75 12.58 3.06
C ALA A 93 -13.52 13.81 3.94
N THR A 94 -12.78 14.78 3.39
CA THR A 94 -12.56 16.08 4.02
C THR A 94 -13.00 17.18 3.06
N LYS A 95 -13.65 18.22 3.62
CA LYS A 95 -13.98 19.45 2.89
C LYS A 95 -13.17 20.58 3.48
N ASP A 96 -12.50 21.37 2.65
CA ASP A 96 -11.88 22.60 3.12
C ASP A 96 -12.92 23.74 3.21
N MET A 97 -12.50 24.89 3.76
CA MET A 97 -13.35 26.06 3.93
C MET A 97 -13.80 26.71 2.60
N GLY A 98 -13.29 26.23 1.45
CA GLY A 98 -13.62 26.68 0.10
C GLY A 98 -14.39 25.64 -0.73
N GLU A 99 -15.00 24.65 -0.09
CA GLU A 99 -15.75 23.53 -0.70
C GLU A 99 -14.91 22.51 -1.47
N ALA A 100 -13.56 22.62 -1.48
CA ALA A 100 -12.74 21.62 -2.13
C ALA A 100 -12.86 20.28 -1.39
N GLN A 101 -13.06 19.22 -2.15
CA GLN A 101 -13.31 17.87 -1.66
C GLN A 101 -12.03 17.05 -1.79
N PHE A 102 -11.51 16.55 -0.67
CA PHE A 102 -10.32 15.71 -0.64
C PHE A 102 -10.65 14.34 -0.05
N CYS A 103 -10.27 13.29 -0.78
CA CYS A 103 -10.43 11.93 -0.31
C CYS A 103 -9.07 11.34 0.05
N LYS A 104 -8.90 10.99 1.32
CA LYS A 104 -7.72 10.28 1.81
C LYS A 104 -8.06 8.82 1.98
N ASN A 105 -7.47 7.98 1.12
CA ASN A 105 -7.74 6.55 1.15
C ASN A 105 -6.58 5.80 1.83
N LYS A 106 -6.92 4.73 2.54
CA LYS A 106 -5.96 3.79 3.11
C LYS A 106 -6.53 2.39 3.20
N VAL A 107 -5.65 1.40 3.21
CA VAL A 107 -5.97 0.01 3.56
C VAL A 107 -5.13 -0.46 4.72
N GLN A 108 -5.72 -1.31 5.55
CA GLN A 108 -5.08 -1.89 6.72
C GLN A 108 -5.34 -3.39 6.76
N LEU A 109 -4.31 -4.19 7.07
CA LEU A 109 -4.44 -5.60 7.39
C LEU A 109 -4.28 -5.78 8.91
N PHE A 110 -5.28 -6.43 9.51
CA PHE A 110 -5.31 -6.75 10.93
C PHE A 110 -5.07 -8.23 11.15
N TYR A 111 -4.25 -8.57 12.14
CA TYR A 111 -3.92 -9.95 12.49
C TYR A 111 -3.93 -10.17 14.01
N SER A 112 -4.37 -11.35 14.43
CA SER A 112 -4.41 -11.83 15.81
C SER A 112 -4.07 -13.32 15.87
N LYS A 113 -3.42 -13.75 16.95
CA LYS A 113 -3.13 -15.17 17.24
C LYS A 113 -3.28 -15.44 18.74
N ASP A 114 -3.65 -16.67 19.11
CA ASP A 114 -3.65 -17.14 20.51
C ASP A 114 -4.51 -16.28 21.46
N GLY A 115 -5.63 -15.76 20.97
CA GLY A 115 -6.54 -14.94 21.77
C GLY A 115 -6.06 -13.51 22.05
N SER A 116 -4.98 -13.07 21.41
CA SER A 116 -4.50 -11.68 21.50
C SER A 116 -5.39 -10.69 20.72
N ASP A 117 -5.31 -9.41 21.05
CA ASP A 117 -5.97 -8.36 20.28
C ASP A 117 -5.44 -8.26 18.84
N TYR A 118 -6.32 -7.87 17.91
CA TYR A 118 -5.92 -7.54 16.55
C TYR A 118 -4.91 -6.38 16.52
N LYS A 119 -3.83 -6.56 15.76
CA LYS A 119 -2.83 -5.53 15.47
C LYS A 119 -2.78 -5.26 13.98
N VAL A 120 -2.50 -4.01 13.60
CA VAL A 120 -2.21 -3.64 12.21
C VAL A 120 -0.84 -4.19 11.86
N VAL A 121 -0.78 -5.10 10.88
CA VAL A 121 0.47 -5.71 10.38
C VAL A 121 0.86 -5.20 9.00
N TYR A 122 -0.04 -4.50 8.32
CA TYR A 122 0.24 -3.79 7.08
C TYR A 122 -0.69 -2.58 6.96
N GLU A 123 -0.14 -1.48 6.46
CA GLU A 123 -0.89 -0.28 6.12
C GLU A 123 -0.35 0.31 4.82
N LYS A 124 -1.25 0.70 3.93
CA LYS A 124 -0.95 1.57 2.79
C LYS A 124 -1.84 2.79 2.88
N ALA A 125 -1.22 3.96 3.05
CA ALA A 125 -1.87 5.27 3.22
C ALA A 125 -1.24 6.30 2.27
N GLY A 126 -1.67 7.57 2.34
CA GLY A 126 -1.19 8.61 1.44
C GLY A 126 -1.66 8.40 -0.01
N LEU A 127 -2.88 7.87 -0.15
CA LEU A 127 -3.52 7.64 -1.45
C LEU A 127 -4.51 8.78 -1.70
N GLU A 128 -4.01 10.02 -1.77
CA GLU A 128 -4.84 11.18 -2.12
C GLU A 128 -5.41 11.02 -3.53
N ASP A 129 -6.71 11.23 -3.68
CA ASP A 129 -7.44 11.18 -4.97
C ASP A 129 -7.31 9.84 -5.74
N GLN A 130 -6.93 8.77 -5.04
CA GLN A 130 -6.84 7.41 -5.57
C GLN A 130 -7.85 6.51 -4.88
N GLY A 131 -8.63 5.74 -5.62
CA GLY A 131 -9.42 4.67 -5.04
C GLY A 131 -8.52 3.54 -4.52
N VAL A 132 -8.99 2.84 -3.47
CA VAL A 132 -8.25 1.74 -2.85
C VAL A 132 -9.14 0.54 -2.60
N GLY A 133 -8.54 -0.64 -2.71
CA GLY A 133 -9.20 -1.91 -2.45
C GLY A 133 -8.27 -2.89 -1.76
N ILE A 134 -8.84 -3.77 -0.95
CA ILE A 134 -8.14 -4.89 -0.33
C ILE A 134 -9.02 -6.14 -0.29
N ARG A 135 -8.44 -7.29 -0.61
CA ARG A 135 -9.10 -8.60 -0.58
C ARG A 135 -8.25 -9.56 0.22
N VAL A 136 -8.85 -10.27 1.16
CA VAL A 136 -8.23 -11.40 1.84
C VAL A 136 -8.62 -12.67 1.07
N LEU A 137 -7.64 -13.32 0.44
CA LEU A 137 -7.88 -14.52 -0.38
C LEU A 137 -7.84 -15.81 0.43
N GLY A 138 -7.20 -15.76 1.61
CA GLY A 138 -7.21 -16.86 2.57
C GLY A 138 -5.82 -17.38 2.90
N TRP A 139 -5.83 -18.38 3.77
CA TRP A 139 -4.61 -19.01 4.28
C TRP A 139 -4.08 -20.08 3.31
N SER A 140 -2.78 -20.30 3.35
CA SER A 140 -2.12 -21.43 2.69
C SER A 140 -2.62 -22.75 3.28
N HIS A 141 -2.28 -23.87 2.65
CA HIS A 141 -2.79 -25.19 3.02
C HIS A 141 -2.43 -25.58 4.46
N THR A 142 -1.22 -25.26 4.90
CA THR A 142 -0.76 -25.46 6.29
C THR A 142 -1.27 -24.40 7.28
N GLY A 143 -1.87 -23.33 6.77
CA GLY A 143 -2.26 -22.17 7.57
C GLY A 143 -1.10 -21.24 7.94
N SER A 144 0.09 -21.45 7.39
CA SER A 144 1.30 -20.70 7.76
C SER A 144 1.36 -19.30 7.16
N GLN A 145 0.76 -19.10 5.98
CA GLN A 145 0.78 -17.82 5.27
C GLN A 145 -0.61 -17.35 4.88
N LEU A 146 -0.89 -16.04 4.98
CA LEU A 146 -2.14 -15.44 4.51
C LEU A 146 -1.90 -14.60 3.25
N LEU A 147 -2.70 -14.85 2.22
CA LEU A 147 -2.64 -14.15 0.94
C LEU A 147 -3.65 -13.00 0.90
N VAL A 148 -3.17 -11.83 0.49
CA VAL A 148 -3.95 -10.60 0.39
C VAL A 148 -3.63 -9.93 -0.95
N GLU A 149 -4.64 -9.33 -1.59
CA GLU A 149 -4.48 -8.51 -2.79
C GLU A 149 -4.90 -7.08 -2.47
N VAL A 150 -4.07 -6.11 -2.82
CA VAL A 150 -4.33 -4.67 -2.66
C VAL A 150 -4.41 -4.05 -4.05
N GLY A 151 -5.48 -3.31 -4.33
CA GLY A 151 -5.67 -2.56 -5.57
C GLY A 151 -5.63 -1.06 -5.31
N VAL A 152 -4.99 -0.31 -6.18
CA VAL A 152 -4.99 1.17 -6.19
C VAL A 152 -5.28 1.64 -7.60
N TRP A 153 -6.18 2.62 -7.76
CA TRP A 153 -6.47 3.22 -9.06
C TRP A 153 -6.68 4.73 -8.92
N GLY A 154 -6.32 5.50 -9.95
CA GLY A 154 -6.59 6.93 -9.97
C GLY A 154 -8.09 7.19 -10.14
N TYR A 155 -8.65 8.11 -9.35
CA TYR A 155 -9.97 8.63 -9.63
C TYR A 155 -9.89 9.54 -10.87
N ASP A 156 -10.90 9.50 -11.74
CA ASP A 156 -10.99 10.25 -13.02
C ASP A 156 -9.87 10.05 -14.06
N ARG A 157 -8.91 9.18 -13.74
CA ARG A 157 -7.96 8.69 -14.72
C ARG A 157 -8.48 7.32 -15.14
N ASP A 158 -8.67 7.10 -16.44
CA ASP A 158 -8.71 5.73 -17.00
C ASP A 158 -7.29 5.12 -16.87
N ALA A 159 -6.78 5.10 -15.64
CA ALA A 159 -5.55 4.47 -15.25
C ALA A 159 -5.90 3.07 -14.80
N ASP A 160 -5.09 2.11 -15.21
CA ASP A 160 -5.27 0.73 -14.82
C ASP A 160 -5.16 0.58 -13.29
N VAL A 161 -5.86 -0.40 -12.75
CA VAL A 161 -5.77 -0.74 -11.33
C VAL A 161 -4.41 -1.38 -11.09
N VAL A 162 -3.53 -0.70 -10.35
CA VAL A 162 -2.27 -1.26 -9.89
C VAL A 162 -2.59 -2.23 -8.75
N LYS A 163 -2.31 -3.51 -8.96
CA LYS A 163 -2.56 -4.58 -7.98
C LYS A 163 -1.24 -5.11 -7.43
N SER A 164 -1.16 -5.20 -6.12
CA SER A 164 -0.07 -5.82 -5.36
C SER A 164 -0.59 -7.05 -4.64
N ALA A 165 0.19 -8.13 -4.64
CA ALA A 165 -0.09 -9.31 -3.83
C ALA A 165 0.82 -9.32 -2.61
N LEU A 166 0.27 -9.63 -1.45
CA LEU A 166 0.96 -9.67 -0.18
C LEU A 166 0.83 -11.05 0.46
N ALA A 167 1.89 -11.53 1.09
CA ALA A 167 1.89 -12.71 1.94
C ALA A 167 2.27 -12.32 3.38
N LEU A 168 1.39 -12.60 4.33
CA LEU A 168 1.67 -12.51 5.77
C LEU A 168 2.15 -13.85 6.28
N ASP A 169 3.34 -13.91 6.86
CA ASP A 169 3.85 -15.07 7.58
C ASP A 169 3.30 -15.07 9.03
N SER A 170 2.58 -16.10 9.43
CA SER A 170 1.95 -16.19 10.75
C SER A 170 2.94 -16.37 11.91
N THR A 171 4.14 -16.87 11.63
CA THR A 171 5.22 -17.11 12.59
C THR A 171 5.97 -15.82 12.88
N THR A 172 6.43 -15.13 11.83
CA THR A 172 7.19 -13.88 11.96
C THR A 172 6.29 -12.65 12.11
N ARG A 173 5.02 -12.77 11.72
CA ARG A 173 4.03 -11.68 11.63
C ARG A 173 4.42 -10.58 10.64
N GLN A 174 5.32 -10.89 9.71
CA GLN A 174 5.76 -9.96 8.68
C GLN A 174 4.92 -10.11 7.41
N VAL A 175 4.66 -8.98 6.76
CA VAL A 175 3.98 -8.93 5.47
C VAL A 175 5.00 -8.63 4.39
N HIS A 176 5.02 -9.45 3.35
CA HIS A 176 5.91 -9.30 2.21
C HIS A 176 5.09 -9.08 0.94
N GLU A 177 5.48 -8.08 0.14
CA GLU A 177 4.93 -7.90 -1.19
C GLU A 177 5.59 -8.87 -2.17
N LEU A 178 4.78 -9.56 -2.97
CA LEU A 178 5.25 -10.51 -3.96
C LEU A 178 5.73 -9.72 -5.20
N PRO A 179 6.97 -9.95 -5.69
CA PRO A 179 7.54 -9.22 -6.83
C PRO A 179 6.96 -9.74 -8.17
N LEU A 180 5.63 -9.73 -8.30
CA LEU A 180 4.92 -10.26 -9.47
C LEU A 180 5.19 -9.45 -10.72
N ALA A 181 5.29 -8.12 -10.61
CA ALA A 181 5.61 -7.25 -11.74
C ALA A 181 6.94 -7.65 -12.39
N ASP A 182 8.01 -7.73 -11.59
CA ASP A 182 9.33 -8.17 -12.07
C ASP A 182 9.30 -9.59 -12.64
N ALA A 183 8.53 -10.49 -12.02
CA ALA A 183 8.41 -11.87 -12.49
C ALA A 183 7.71 -11.94 -13.85
N PHE A 184 6.64 -11.18 -14.05
CA PHE A 184 5.95 -11.10 -15.33
C PHE A 184 6.80 -10.40 -16.38
N GLU A 185 7.52 -9.32 -16.07
CA GLU A 185 8.44 -8.67 -17.02
C GLU A 185 9.48 -9.67 -17.58
N ARG A 186 10.00 -10.58 -16.74
CA ARG A 186 10.94 -11.63 -17.17
C ARG A 186 10.32 -12.62 -18.16
N VAL A 187 9.04 -12.92 -18.02
CA VAL A 187 8.35 -13.96 -18.82
C VAL A 187 7.65 -13.38 -20.05
N LEU A 188 7.06 -12.19 -19.92
CA LEU A 188 6.21 -11.54 -20.89
C LEU A 188 6.90 -10.39 -21.65
N GLY A 189 8.03 -9.90 -21.12
CA GLY A 189 8.71 -8.71 -21.61
C GLY A 189 8.18 -7.42 -20.97
N LYS A 190 9.02 -6.38 -20.96
CA LYS A 190 8.73 -5.09 -20.31
C LYS A 190 7.65 -4.27 -21.01
N ASP A 191 7.51 -4.45 -22.31
CA ASP A 191 6.55 -3.71 -23.13
C ASP A 191 5.18 -4.40 -23.16
N CYS A 192 4.99 -5.50 -22.43
CA CYS A 192 3.71 -6.20 -22.43
C CYS A 192 2.72 -5.59 -21.44
N GLU A 193 1.57 -5.17 -21.95
CA GLU A 193 0.43 -4.78 -21.14
C GLU A 193 -0.48 -5.97 -20.81
N TYR A 194 -0.80 -6.09 -19.54
CA TYR A 194 -1.66 -7.15 -19.02
C TYR A 194 -2.38 -6.72 -17.74
N ASP A 195 -3.55 -7.30 -17.50
CA ASP A 195 -4.21 -7.28 -16.19
C ASP A 195 -3.83 -8.55 -15.43
N SER A 196 -3.47 -8.40 -14.17
CA SER A 196 -3.20 -9.53 -13.27
C SER A 196 -4.22 -9.61 -12.15
N SER A 197 -4.51 -10.81 -11.67
CA SER A 197 -5.38 -11.01 -10.52
C SER A 197 -4.98 -12.29 -9.79
N ILE A 198 -4.94 -12.24 -8.47
CA ILE A 198 -4.63 -13.40 -7.66
C ILE A 198 -5.84 -14.34 -7.63
N VAL A 199 -5.58 -15.61 -7.95
CA VAL A 199 -6.60 -16.68 -7.91
C VAL A 199 -6.65 -17.29 -6.50
N GLY A 200 -5.48 -17.60 -5.94
CA GLY A 200 -5.36 -18.23 -4.61
C GLY A 200 -4.07 -19.03 -4.46
N TRP A 201 -4.01 -19.89 -3.46
CA TRP A 201 -2.89 -20.81 -3.24
C TRP A 201 -2.97 -22.03 -4.17
N SER A 202 -1.82 -22.46 -4.71
CA SER A 202 -1.68 -23.81 -5.30
C SER A 202 -0.99 -24.79 -4.36
N SER A 203 -0.07 -24.29 -3.55
CA SER A 203 0.62 -25.01 -2.48
C SER A 203 1.00 -24.02 -1.37
N ASP A 204 1.73 -24.44 -0.35
CA ASP A 204 2.25 -23.52 0.68
C ASP A 204 3.36 -22.59 0.15
N ASP A 205 4.05 -23.00 -0.91
CA ASP A 205 5.16 -22.25 -1.50
C ASP A 205 4.78 -21.57 -2.83
N SER A 206 3.50 -21.64 -3.25
CA SER A 206 3.10 -21.10 -4.53
C SER A 206 1.69 -20.54 -4.61
N VAL A 207 1.58 -19.40 -5.28
CA VAL A 207 0.35 -18.64 -5.53
C VAL A 207 -0.02 -18.73 -7.02
N LEU A 208 -1.29 -18.98 -7.30
CA LEU A 208 -1.85 -18.90 -8.65
C LEU A 208 -2.22 -17.46 -8.98
N VAL A 209 -1.70 -16.98 -10.11
CA VAL A 209 -1.95 -15.64 -10.64
C VAL A 209 -2.51 -15.78 -12.05
N ARG A 210 -3.69 -15.22 -12.27
CA ARG A 210 -4.30 -15.12 -13.59
C ARG A 210 -3.81 -13.84 -14.25
N VAL A 211 -3.37 -13.96 -15.51
CA VAL A 211 -3.03 -12.84 -16.38
C VAL A 211 -3.99 -12.83 -17.56
N ALA A 212 -4.47 -11.65 -17.94
CA ALA A 212 -5.33 -11.45 -19.09
C ALA A 212 -4.96 -10.16 -19.83
N LYS A 213 -5.52 -10.01 -21.04
CA LYS A 213 -5.43 -8.76 -21.81
C LYS A 213 -6.11 -7.61 -21.07
N THR A 214 -5.49 -6.44 -20.99
CA THR A 214 -6.18 -5.21 -20.53
C THR A 214 -7.26 -4.79 -21.54
N PRO A 215 -8.30 -4.05 -21.13
CA PRO A 215 -9.25 -3.46 -22.06
C PRO A 215 -8.53 -2.57 -23.09
N ALA A 216 -8.97 -2.65 -24.35
CA ALA A 216 -8.42 -1.81 -25.40
C ALA A 216 -8.78 -0.33 -25.18
N THR A 217 -7.83 0.56 -25.38
CA THR A 217 -8.02 2.02 -25.31
C THR A 217 -7.39 2.70 -26.52
N THR A 218 -7.97 3.83 -26.93
CA THR A 218 -7.45 4.67 -28.02
C THR A 218 -6.50 5.76 -27.52
N ARG A 219 -6.20 5.79 -26.22
CA ARG A 219 -5.41 6.86 -25.59
C ARG A 219 -3.93 6.78 -25.90
N TYR A 220 -3.44 5.57 -26.15
CA TYR A 220 -2.04 5.28 -26.45
C TYR A 220 -1.95 3.95 -27.20
N ASN A 221 -0.78 3.68 -27.79
CA ASN A 221 -0.53 2.43 -28.47
C ASN A 221 -0.27 1.33 -27.44
N GLN A 222 -1.16 0.34 -27.40
CA GLN A 222 -1.02 -0.78 -26.48
C GLN A 222 -0.31 -1.96 -27.13
N THR A 223 0.61 -2.57 -26.39
CA THR A 223 1.29 -3.79 -26.82
C THR A 223 0.82 -4.96 -25.97
N PHE A 224 0.02 -5.84 -26.58
CA PHE A 224 -0.52 -7.02 -25.89
C PHE A 224 0.31 -8.25 -26.22
N CYS A 225 0.74 -8.99 -25.20
CA CYS A 225 1.38 -10.30 -25.35
C CYS A 225 0.53 -11.47 -24.83
N VAL A 226 -0.66 -11.18 -24.28
CA VAL A 226 -1.57 -12.18 -23.70
C VAL A 226 -2.88 -12.18 -24.48
N ASP A 227 -3.04 -13.16 -25.37
CA ASP A 227 -4.26 -13.29 -26.19
C ASP A 227 -5.41 -13.98 -25.45
N LYS A 228 -5.07 -14.89 -24.55
CA LYS A 228 -6.04 -15.67 -23.76
C LYS A 228 -5.66 -15.61 -22.29
N PRO A 229 -6.65 -15.47 -21.38
CA PRO A 229 -6.39 -15.57 -19.96
C PRO A 229 -5.60 -16.83 -19.62
N THR A 230 -4.48 -16.66 -18.92
CA THR A 230 -3.55 -17.74 -18.58
C THR A 230 -3.26 -17.67 -17.09
N VAL A 231 -3.17 -18.83 -16.44
CA VAL A 231 -2.81 -18.93 -15.02
C VAL A 231 -1.34 -19.34 -14.90
N TYR A 232 -0.62 -18.65 -14.04
CA TYR A 232 0.75 -18.95 -13.65
C TYR A 232 0.81 -19.33 -12.18
N ALA A 233 1.67 -20.27 -11.83
CA ALA A 233 2.09 -20.53 -10.47
C ALA A 233 3.35 -19.70 -10.19
N PHE A 234 3.25 -18.76 -9.25
CA PHE A 234 4.37 -18.00 -8.72
C PHE A 234 4.97 -18.74 -7.52
N ASN A 235 6.24 -19.10 -7.57
CA ASN A 235 6.93 -19.72 -6.44
C ASN A 235 7.50 -18.63 -5.51
N LEU A 236 7.11 -18.69 -4.24
CA LEU A 236 7.49 -17.70 -3.21
C LEU A 236 9.00 -17.66 -2.94
N GLN A 237 9.67 -18.81 -2.99
CA GLN A 237 11.09 -18.92 -2.65
C GLN A 237 11.98 -18.48 -3.81
N SER A 238 11.67 -18.93 -5.03
CA SER A 238 12.49 -18.66 -6.20
C SER A 238 12.11 -17.37 -6.91
N GLY A 239 10.94 -16.80 -6.63
CA GLY A 239 10.39 -15.63 -7.33
C GLY A 239 10.11 -15.88 -8.82
N ASN A 240 9.94 -17.14 -9.23
CA ASN A 240 9.75 -17.53 -10.62
C ASN A 240 8.30 -17.87 -10.91
N LEU A 241 7.88 -17.63 -12.16
CA LEU A 241 6.59 -18.04 -12.68
C LEU A 241 6.74 -19.29 -13.52
N GLN A 242 5.80 -20.21 -13.34
CA GLN A 242 5.61 -21.36 -14.21
C GLN A 242 4.19 -21.35 -14.72
N ARG A 243 3.99 -21.60 -16.01
CA ARG A 243 2.62 -21.70 -16.55
C ARG A 243 1.93 -22.88 -15.87
N SER A 244 0.77 -22.65 -15.27
CA SER A 244 -0.03 -23.73 -14.70
C SER A 244 -0.61 -24.55 -15.84
N ALA A 245 -0.57 -25.88 -15.72
CA ALA A 245 -1.25 -26.75 -16.68
C ALA A 245 -2.75 -26.45 -16.67
N PRO A 246 -3.42 -26.50 -17.83
CA PRO A 246 -4.87 -26.33 -17.91
C PRO A 246 -5.64 -27.39 -17.12
#